data_AF-A0A7W8CTG8-F1
#
_entry.id   AF-A0A7W8CTG8-F1
#
_cell.length_a   1.000
_cell.length_b   1.000
_cell.length_c   1.000
_cell.angle_alpha   90.00
_cell.angle_beta   90.00
_cell.angle_gamma   90.00
#
_symmetry.space_group_name_H-M   'P 1'
#
loop_
_entity.id
_entity.type
_entity.pdbx_description
1 polymer ?
#
loop_
_entity_poly.entity_id
_entity_poly.type
_entity_poly.pdbx_seq_one_letter_code
_entity_poly.pdbx_strand_id
1 'polypeptide(L)'
;MKIPFNTMTKKVVLFSMITSAVLTGGAGNAFAADASAYSNPQAYEAQQEAKYSKKVMAALEESLAITPSAISIEQMPKVDVMDRYLASFGTKVKGNEVRLAVKEIFGIDLDIVSKNDYGSKLAIYSEPVMVSLRASFNADPSSTEQDARIMGLTKNAVMDRYIKEYDYTLSGAENRNLINQIFGVNLNGISGLERAQLAISSKGQWIVKSDTDLFILESSLDDVDVSVYVTPYFEQLTGSSELPKSLVEKLTGMGFTYIEESQVLYYKDPNGQSVPDAFKGKVLGTILGVINNEYKN
;
A
#
# COMPACT_ATOMS: atom_id res chain seq x y z
N MET A 1 56.94 10.52 10.46
CA MET A 1 56.63 9.49 9.45
C MET A 1 55.42 9.96 8.67
N LYS A 2 55.55 10.12 7.34
CA LYS A 2 54.64 10.86 6.44
C LYS A 2 53.79 9.87 5.61
N ILE A 3 52.48 10.19 5.49
CA ILE A 3 51.58 9.99 4.31
C ILE A 3 51.16 8.52 4.00
N PRO A 4 49.97 8.21 3.41
CA PRO A 4 48.97 9.10 2.76
C PRO A 4 47.49 8.97 3.13
N PHE A 5 46.79 10.07 2.84
CA PHE A 5 45.41 10.18 2.38
C PHE A 5 45.07 9.17 1.26
N ASN A 6 43.91 8.52 1.33
CA ASN A 6 43.31 7.89 0.16
C ASN A 6 41.94 8.50 -0.12
N THR A 7 41.89 9.31 -1.17
CA THR A 7 40.68 9.79 -1.84
C THR A 7 40.09 8.65 -2.66
N MET A 8 38.81 8.31 -2.46
CA MET A 8 38.11 7.39 -3.35
C MET A 8 36.71 7.90 -3.71
N THR A 9 36.71 8.63 -4.83
CA THR A 9 35.79 8.52 -5.97
C THR A 9 34.29 8.56 -5.74
N LYS A 10 33.70 9.74 -5.99
CA LYS A 10 32.29 9.92 -6.36
C LYS A 10 31.96 9.05 -7.59
N LYS A 11 31.01 8.13 -7.47
CA LYS A 11 30.36 7.50 -8.63
C LYS A 11 29.22 8.41 -9.09
N VAL A 12 29.45 9.12 -10.17
CA VAL A 12 28.39 9.76 -10.96
C VAL A 12 27.76 8.68 -11.82
N VAL A 13 26.48 8.39 -11.61
CA VAL A 13 25.70 7.54 -12.51
C VAL A 13 25.08 8.46 -13.57
N LEU A 14 25.68 8.43 -14.75
CA LEU A 14 25.21 9.13 -15.94
C LEU A 14 24.06 8.33 -16.56
N PHE A 15 22.84 8.85 -16.55
CA PHE A 15 21.76 8.30 -17.37
C PHE A 15 21.96 8.76 -18.82
N SER A 16 22.31 7.83 -19.70
CA SER A 16 22.41 8.07 -21.14
C SER A 16 21.01 8.22 -21.75
N MET A 17 20.67 9.42 -22.26
CA MET A 17 19.56 9.58 -23.20
C MET A 17 19.97 8.95 -24.53
N ILE A 18 19.14 8.03 -25.03
CA ILE A 18 19.24 7.56 -26.41
C ILE A 18 18.60 8.63 -27.30
N THR A 19 19.42 9.52 -27.85
CA THR A 19 19.05 10.36 -29.00
C THR A 19 19.12 9.53 -30.27
N SER A 20 17.98 9.16 -30.83
CA SER A 20 17.90 8.65 -32.20
C SER A 20 17.88 9.83 -33.17
N ALA A 21 19.05 10.15 -33.71
CA ALA A 21 19.19 11.00 -34.88
C ALA A 21 18.85 10.18 -36.14
N VAL A 22 17.91 10.68 -36.96
CA VAL A 22 17.74 10.25 -38.36
C VAL A 22 17.82 11.49 -39.24
N LEU A 23 18.94 11.60 -39.96
CA LEU A 23 19.22 12.48 -41.11
C LEU A 23 20.06 11.56 -42.02
N THR A 24 19.83 11.30 -43.29
CA THR A 24 19.30 11.99 -44.50
C THR A 24 19.10 10.86 -45.54
N GLY A 25 18.39 10.91 -46.67
CA GLY A 25 17.70 11.90 -47.50
C GLY A 25 17.38 11.21 -48.85
N GLY A 26 16.53 11.81 -49.69
CA GLY A 26 16.57 11.57 -51.15
C GLY A 26 15.29 11.09 -51.86
N ALA A 27 14.51 12.07 -52.32
CA ALA A 27 13.80 12.18 -53.61
C ALA A 27 12.77 11.13 -54.07
N GLY A 28 11.52 11.58 -54.23
CA GLY A 28 10.48 10.95 -55.04
C GLY A 28 9.16 11.72 -54.97
N ASN A 29 8.89 12.52 -56.01
CA ASN A 29 7.75 13.42 -56.21
C ASN A 29 6.36 12.84 -55.85
N ALA A 30 5.43 13.68 -55.37
CA ALA A 30 4.20 14.05 -56.09
C ALA A 30 3.07 14.64 -55.20
N PHE A 31 2.69 15.89 -55.54
CA PHE A 31 1.38 16.57 -55.42
C PHE A 31 0.73 16.89 -54.05
N ALA A 32 0.87 18.18 -53.69
CA ALA A 32 -0.18 19.18 -53.51
C ALA A 32 -1.50 18.84 -52.77
N ALA A 33 -1.65 19.52 -51.62
CA ALA A 33 -2.80 20.31 -51.18
C ALA A 33 -4.22 19.74 -51.33
N ASP A 34 -4.86 19.49 -50.18
CA ASP A 34 -6.07 20.25 -49.87
C ASP A 34 -6.20 20.47 -48.36
N ALA A 35 -6.46 21.72 -48.00
CA ALA A 35 -6.70 22.17 -46.64
C ALA A 35 -8.22 22.30 -46.45
N SER A 36 -8.84 21.31 -45.81
CA SER A 36 -10.11 21.50 -45.11
C SER A 36 -10.46 20.27 -44.26
N ALA A 37 -10.31 20.37 -42.95
CA ALA A 37 -11.27 19.85 -41.98
C ALA A 37 -10.82 20.24 -40.56
N TYR A 38 -11.42 21.32 -40.07
CA TYR A 38 -11.56 21.54 -38.64
C TYR A 38 -12.34 20.36 -38.02
N SER A 39 -11.93 20.05 -36.77
CA SER A 39 -12.69 19.38 -35.71
C SER A 39 -13.24 17.97 -35.98
N ASN A 40 -12.59 16.99 -35.35
CA ASN A 40 -13.34 16.07 -34.50
C ASN A 40 -12.53 15.73 -33.24
N PRO A 41 -12.69 16.46 -32.11
CA PRO A 41 -12.23 15.99 -30.82
C PRO A 41 -13.26 14.98 -30.30
N GLN A 42 -13.30 13.79 -30.89
CA GLN A 42 -14.10 12.69 -30.36
C GLN A 42 -13.24 11.76 -29.52
N ALA A 43 -13.48 11.87 -28.21
CA ALA A 43 -13.38 10.84 -27.20
C ALA A 43 -11.99 10.25 -26.97
N TYR A 44 -11.13 11.04 -26.32
CA TYR A 44 -10.43 10.47 -25.17
C TYR A 44 -11.38 10.53 -23.98
N GLU A 45 -12.38 9.65 -23.96
CA GLU A 45 -12.93 9.25 -22.67
C GLU A 45 -11.78 8.53 -21.96
N ALA A 46 -11.16 9.21 -21.00
CA ALA A 46 -10.38 8.51 -19.99
C ALA A 46 -11.35 7.52 -19.35
N GLN A 47 -11.29 6.25 -19.76
CA GLN A 47 -11.94 5.17 -19.04
C GLN A 47 -11.33 5.21 -17.64
N GLN A 48 -12.05 5.82 -16.71
CA GLN A 48 -11.74 5.75 -15.30
C GLN A 48 -11.74 4.25 -14.97
N GLU A 49 -10.55 3.68 -14.74
CA GLU A 49 -10.46 2.29 -14.31
C GLU A 49 -11.32 2.14 -13.07
N ALA A 50 -12.31 1.25 -13.13
CA ALA A 50 -13.25 1.04 -12.05
C ALA A 50 -12.49 0.67 -10.78
N LYS A 51 -12.85 1.31 -9.65
CA LYS A 51 -12.19 1.10 -8.34
C LYS A 51 -12.15 -0.37 -7.91
N TYR A 52 -13.15 -1.16 -8.32
CA TYR A 52 -13.27 -2.58 -8.01
C TYR A 52 -13.53 -3.40 -9.27
N SER A 53 -13.15 -4.68 -9.22
CA SER A 53 -13.39 -5.62 -10.33
C SER A 53 -14.89 -5.86 -10.53
N LYS A 54 -15.27 -6.25 -11.76
CA LYS A 54 -16.66 -6.60 -12.10
C LYS A 54 -17.25 -7.67 -11.16
N LYS A 55 -16.40 -8.59 -10.69
CA LYS A 55 -16.79 -9.65 -9.75
C LYS A 55 -17.20 -9.08 -8.39
N VAL A 56 -16.40 -8.15 -7.85
CA VAL A 56 -16.72 -7.46 -6.60
C VAL A 56 -18.00 -6.65 -6.77
N MET A 57 -18.11 -5.87 -7.84
CA MET A 57 -19.30 -5.05 -8.11
C MET A 57 -20.58 -5.89 -8.17
N ALA A 58 -20.58 -6.99 -8.93
CA ALA A 58 -21.74 -7.88 -9.05
C ALA A 58 -22.16 -8.47 -7.69
N ALA A 59 -21.20 -8.93 -6.89
CA ALA A 59 -21.47 -9.47 -5.55
C ALA A 59 -22.07 -8.41 -4.60
N LEU A 60 -21.61 -7.16 -4.70
CA LEU A 60 -22.11 -6.07 -3.89
C LEU A 60 -23.50 -5.61 -4.34
N GLU A 61 -23.76 -5.51 -5.64
CA GLU A 61 -25.07 -5.15 -6.20
C GLU A 61 -26.16 -6.13 -5.74
N GLU A 62 -25.87 -7.43 -5.75
CA GLU A 62 -26.77 -8.46 -5.20
C GLU A 62 -27.02 -8.25 -3.70
N SER A 63 -25.97 -7.96 -2.92
CA SER A 63 -26.10 -7.67 -1.49
C SER A 63 -26.92 -6.40 -1.20
N LEU A 64 -26.81 -5.38 -2.06
CA LEU A 64 -27.47 -4.08 -1.90
C LEU A 64 -28.92 -4.12 -2.36
N ALA A 65 -29.29 -5.03 -3.26
CA ALA A 65 -30.70 -5.33 -3.56
C ALA A 65 -31.45 -5.82 -2.31
N ILE A 66 -30.74 -6.50 -1.39
CA ILE A 66 -31.28 -6.99 -0.11
C ILE A 66 -31.24 -5.89 0.97
N THR A 67 -30.15 -5.12 1.04
CA THR A 67 -29.99 -4.01 2.00
C THR A 67 -29.48 -2.75 1.29
N PRO A 68 -30.39 -1.88 0.80
CA PRO A 68 -30.01 -0.70 0.02
C PRO A 68 -29.10 0.25 0.81
N SER A 69 -28.01 0.69 0.17
CA SER A 69 -27.16 1.77 0.66
C SER A 69 -27.52 3.07 -0.06
N ALA A 70 -27.57 4.19 0.66
CA ALA A 70 -27.75 5.51 0.06
C ALA A 70 -26.46 6.03 -0.61
N ILE A 71 -25.33 5.35 -0.40
CA ILE A 71 -24.00 5.73 -0.88
C ILE A 71 -23.57 4.73 -1.97
N SER A 72 -23.00 5.23 -3.07
CA SER A 72 -22.42 4.41 -4.14
C SER A 72 -21.30 3.50 -3.62
N ILE A 73 -21.14 2.30 -4.19
CA ILE A 73 -20.13 1.32 -3.76
C ILE A 73 -18.72 1.93 -3.75
N GLU A 74 -18.39 2.77 -4.73
CA GLU A 74 -17.10 3.43 -4.89
C GLU A 74 -16.81 4.43 -3.76
N GLN A 75 -17.87 4.93 -3.13
CA GLN A 75 -17.79 5.88 -2.04
C GLN A 75 -17.78 5.25 -0.65
N MET A 76 -18.08 3.95 -0.56
CA MET A 76 -18.02 3.20 0.69
C MET A 76 -16.56 3.03 1.15
N PRO A 77 -16.31 3.03 2.47
CA PRO A 77 -15.03 2.58 3.01
C PRO A 77 -14.69 1.17 2.51
N LYS A 78 -13.44 0.94 2.10
CA LYS A 78 -12.96 -0.39 1.69
C LYS A 78 -13.27 -1.49 2.69
N VAL A 79 -13.26 -1.20 4.01
CA VAL A 79 -13.63 -2.20 5.02
C VAL A 79 -15.10 -2.64 4.92
N ASP A 80 -16.01 -1.73 4.58
CA ASP A 80 -17.43 -2.06 4.40
C ASP A 80 -17.66 -2.83 3.10
N VAL A 81 -16.91 -2.47 2.05
CA VAL A 81 -16.88 -3.21 0.78
C VAL A 81 -16.36 -4.63 1.01
N MET A 82 -15.30 -4.79 1.80
CA MET A 82 -14.77 -6.10 2.19
C MET A 82 -15.79 -6.93 2.95
N ASP A 83 -16.48 -6.36 3.93
CA ASP A 83 -17.44 -7.11 4.74
C ASP A 83 -18.61 -7.61 3.92
N ARG A 84 -19.09 -6.79 2.98
CA ARG A 84 -20.14 -7.19 2.02
C ARG A 84 -19.64 -8.24 1.04
N TYR A 85 -18.43 -8.09 0.51
CA TYR A 85 -17.87 -9.08 -0.40
C TYR A 85 -17.62 -10.41 0.31
N LEU A 86 -17.18 -10.41 1.57
CA LEU A 86 -17.02 -11.62 2.35
C LEU A 86 -18.37 -12.33 2.57
N ALA A 87 -19.42 -11.58 2.88
CA ALA A 87 -20.76 -12.13 3.03
C ALA A 87 -21.29 -12.80 1.76
N SER A 88 -20.81 -12.40 0.57
CA SER A 88 -21.18 -13.03 -0.70
C SER A 88 -20.65 -14.47 -0.86
N PHE A 89 -19.64 -14.87 -0.08
CA PHE A 89 -19.17 -16.27 -0.04
C PHE A 89 -20.04 -17.17 0.84
N GLY A 90 -21.02 -16.61 1.56
CA GLY A 90 -21.92 -17.31 2.47
C GLY A 90 -21.53 -17.15 3.94
N THR A 91 -22.10 -17.99 4.81
CA THR A 91 -21.93 -17.88 6.28
C THR A 91 -20.67 -18.53 6.81
N LYS A 92 -19.95 -19.30 5.98
CA LYS A 92 -18.73 -20.01 6.33
C LYS A 92 -17.61 -19.61 5.37
N VAL A 93 -16.80 -18.64 5.80
CA VAL A 93 -15.76 -18.04 4.96
C VAL A 93 -14.40 -18.65 5.32
N LYS A 94 -13.68 -19.13 4.30
CA LYS A 94 -12.36 -19.77 4.44
C LYS A 94 -11.24 -18.75 4.28
N GLY A 95 -10.05 -19.07 4.80
CA GLY A 95 -8.92 -18.14 4.74
C GLY A 95 -8.49 -17.77 3.32
N ASN A 96 -8.64 -18.65 2.32
CA ASN A 96 -8.37 -18.28 0.92
C ASN A 96 -9.37 -17.25 0.37
N GLU A 97 -10.62 -17.27 0.82
CA GLU A 97 -11.64 -16.27 0.44
C GLU A 97 -11.37 -14.93 1.12
N VAL A 98 -10.93 -14.97 2.39
CA VAL A 98 -10.46 -13.78 3.11
C VAL A 98 -9.29 -13.13 2.37
N ARG A 99 -8.26 -13.91 2.01
CA ARG A 99 -7.09 -13.39 1.26
C ARG A 99 -7.49 -12.85 -0.12
N LEU A 100 -8.43 -13.51 -0.80
CA LEU A 100 -8.96 -13.01 -2.07
C LEU A 100 -9.68 -11.66 -1.89
N ALA A 101 -10.51 -11.50 -0.86
CA ALA A 101 -11.19 -10.24 -0.60
C ALA A 101 -10.20 -9.10 -0.35
N VAL A 102 -9.14 -9.35 0.42
CA VAL A 102 -8.07 -8.36 0.64
C VAL A 102 -7.40 -7.97 -0.67
N LYS A 103 -7.07 -8.94 -1.52
CA LYS A 103 -6.46 -8.68 -2.82
C LYS A 103 -7.35 -7.84 -3.73
N GLU A 104 -8.62 -8.20 -3.86
CA GLU A 104 -9.56 -7.53 -4.77
C GLU A 104 -9.92 -6.10 -4.33
N ILE A 105 -9.93 -5.82 -3.01
CA ILE A 105 -10.42 -4.54 -2.49
C ILE A 105 -9.28 -3.60 -2.08
N PHE A 106 -8.20 -4.16 -1.55
CA PHE A 106 -7.05 -3.40 -1.08
C PHE A 106 -5.86 -3.47 -2.04
N GLY A 107 -5.86 -4.39 -3.01
CA GLY A 107 -4.71 -4.62 -3.90
C GLY A 107 -3.54 -5.33 -3.22
N ILE A 108 -3.73 -5.82 -1.99
CA ILE A 108 -2.67 -6.42 -1.17
C ILE A 108 -2.74 -7.94 -1.30
N ASP A 109 -1.64 -8.56 -1.73
CA ASP A 109 -1.56 -10.01 -1.90
C ASP A 109 -0.97 -10.68 -0.64
N LEU A 110 -1.85 -11.15 0.24
CA LEU A 110 -1.45 -11.82 1.48
C LEU A 110 -0.73 -13.16 1.24
N ASP A 111 -0.94 -13.82 0.09
CA ASP A 111 -0.20 -15.03 -0.25
C ASP A 111 1.27 -14.70 -0.54
N ILE A 112 1.55 -13.58 -1.21
CA ILE A 112 2.92 -13.07 -1.41
C ILE A 112 3.54 -12.69 -0.06
N VAL A 113 2.78 -12.01 0.82
CA VAL A 113 3.25 -11.65 2.17
C VAL A 113 3.64 -12.90 2.95
N SER A 114 2.80 -13.94 2.94
CA SER A 114 3.10 -15.21 3.61
C SER A 114 4.27 -15.95 2.98
N LYS A 115 4.37 -15.98 1.65
CA LYS A 115 5.39 -16.75 0.92
C LYS A 115 6.80 -16.20 1.16
N ASN A 116 6.92 -14.87 1.18
CA ASN A 116 8.21 -14.20 1.33
C ASN A 116 8.53 -13.84 2.80
N ASP A 117 7.68 -14.26 3.74
CA ASP A 117 7.75 -13.88 5.16
C ASP A 117 7.85 -12.36 5.38
N TYR A 118 7.12 -11.61 4.56
CA TYR A 118 6.98 -10.16 4.70
C TYR A 118 5.97 -9.82 5.80
N GLY A 119 5.88 -8.55 6.18
CA GLY A 119 5.04 -8.09 7.29
C GLY A 119 5.76 -8.14 8.64
N SER A 120 5.01 -8.23 9.74
CA SER A 120 5.59 -8.26 11.09
C SER A 120 6.40 -9.53 11.32
N LYS A 121 7.65 -9.38 11.79
CA LYS A 121 8.45 -10.46 12.36
C LYS A 121 8.12 -10.56 13.84
N LEU A 122 7.41 -11.60 14.22
CA LEU A 122 6.92 -11.79 15.57
C LEU A 122 7.74 -12.88 16.26
N ALA A 123 8.19 -12.62 17.48
CA ALA A 123 8.76 -13.68 18.33
C ALA A 123 7.69 -14.74 18.68
N ILE A 124 6.44 -14.28 18.82
CA ILE A 124 5.26 -15.10 19.06
C ILE A 124 4.02 -14.34 18.57
N TYR A 125 2.99 -15.04 18.10
CA TYR A 125 1.70 -14.40 17.80
C TYR A 125 1.01 -13.92 19.09
N SER A 126 -0.01 -13.07 18.94
CA SER A 126 -0.84 -12.64 20.07
C SER A 126 -1.50 -13.84 20.77
N GLU A 127 -1.71 -13.73 22.08
CA GLU A 127 -2.27 -14.83 22.89
C GLU A 127 -3.57 -15.44 22.32
N PRO A 128 -4.56 -14.67 21.82
CA PRO A 128 -5.77 -15.26 21.23
C PRO A 128 -5.48 -16.19 20.04
N VAL A 129 -4.47 -15.86 19.23
CA VAL A 129 -4.02 -16.67 18.09
C VAL A 129 -3.32 -17.92 18.59
N MET A 130 -2.40 -17.78 19.55
CA MET A 130 -1.66 -18.91 20.13
C MET A 130 -2.59 -19.92 20.79
N VAL A 131 -3.52 -19.47 21.64
CA VAL A 131 -4.52 -20.29 22.33
C VAL A 131 -5.36 -21.10 21.34
N SER A 132 -5.88 -20.45 20.29
CA SER A 132 -6.68 -21.11 19.25
C SER A 132 -5.87 -22.18 18.50
N LEU A 133 -4.61 -21.90 18.17
CA LEU A 133 -3.78 -22.83 17.42
C LEU A 133 -3.29 -24.00 18.26
N ARG A 134 -2.98 -23.79 19.54
CA ARG A 134 -2.72 -24.89 20.50
C ARG A 134 -3.93 -25.82 20.57
N ALA A 135 -5.14 -25.27 20.72
CA ALA A 135 -6.39 -26.03 20.72
C ALA A 135 -6.58 -26.84 19.41
N SER A 136 -6.29 -26.23 18.26
CA SER A 136 -6.40 -26.90 16.95
C SER A 136 -5.41 -28.07 16.75
N PHE A 137 -4.40 -28.20 17.63
CA PHE A 137 -3.48 -29.33 17.70
C PHE A 137 -3.88 -30.36 18.76
N ASN A 138 -5.07 -30.22 19.37
CA ASN A 138 -5.54 -30.99 20.52
C ASN A 138 -4.61 -30.88 21.74
N ALA A 139 -3.89 -29.76 21.87
CA ALA A 139 -3.09 -29.46 23.04
C ALA A 139 -3.91 -28.61 24.04
N ASP A 140 -3.50 -28.61 25.30
CA ASP A 140 -4.01 -27.65 26.28
C ASP A 140 -3.76 -26.22 25.77
N PRO A 141 -4.78 -25.35 25.65
CA PRO A 141 -4.61 -23.98 25.14
C PRO A 141 -3.64 -23.12 25.96
N SER A 142 -3.39 -23.49 27.22
CA SER A 142 -2.41 -22.84 28.11
C SER A 142 -0.99 -23.41 27.98
N SER A 143 -0.82 -24.54 27.28
CA SER A 143 0.49 -25.19 27.10
C SER A 143 1.27 -24.58 25.95
N THR A 144 2.54 -24.25 26.20
CA THR A 144 3.45 -23.68 25.20
C THR A 144 4.18 -24.74 24.37
N GLU A 145 3.89 -26.02 24.56
CA GLU A 145 4.59 -27.14 23.88
C GLU A 145 4.47 -27.07 22.35
N GLN A 146 3.37 -26.54 21.83
CA GLN A 146 3.15 -26.41 20.39
C GLN A 146 3.67 -25.09 19.82
N ASP A 147 4.21 -24.17 20.63
CA ASP A 147 4.54 -22.82 20.18
C ASP A 147 5.58 -22.81 19.07
N ALA A 148 6.66 -23.60 19.20
CA ALA A 148 7.67 -23.72 18.16
C ALA A 148 7.09 -24.27 16.84
N ARG A 149 6.15 -25.21 16.92
CA ARG A 149 5.46 -25.76 15.76
C ARG A 149 4.54 -24.71 15.11
N ILE A 150 3.81 -23.95 15.92
CA ILE A 150 2.93 -22.87 15.47
C ILE A 150 3.75 -21.80 14.73
N MET A 151 4.87 -21.37 15.31
CA MET A 151 5.76 -20.38 14.71
C MET A 151 6.48 -20.88 13.45
N GLY A 152 6.58 -22.20 13.26
CA GLY A 152 7.08 -22.81 12.02
C GLY A 152 6.06 -22.90 10.89
N LEU A 153 4.79 -22.55 11.12
CA LEU A 153 3.77 -22.52 10.08
C LEU A 153 3.90 -21.25 9.22
N THR A 154 3.50 -21.35 7.95
CA THR A 154 3.30 -20.16 7.12
C THR A 154 2.14 -19.33 7.67
N LYS A 155 2.19 -18.00 7.48
CA LYS A 155 1.11 -17.07 7.88
C LYS A 155 -0.26 -17.49 7.33
N ASN A 156 -0.29 -18.01 6.09
CA ASN A 156 -1.50 -18.60 5.51
C ASN A 156 -2.02 -19.81 6.28
N ALA A 157 -1.13 -20.74 6.66
CA ALA A 157 -1.53 -21.92 7.43
C ALA A 157 -2.01 -21.56 8.84
N VAL A 158 -1.42 -20.53 9.45
CA VAL A 158 -1.87 -19.95 10.74
C VAL A 158 -3.29 -19.41 10.59
N MET A 159 -3.56 -18.59 9.57
CA MET A 159 -4.90 -18.04 9.30
C MET A 159 -5.93 -19.14 9.00
N ASP A 160 -5.63 -20.06 8.09
CA ASP A 160 -6.57 -21.11 7.67
C ASP A 160 -6.96 -22.01 8.86
N ARG A 161 -6.00 -22.29 9.74
CA ARG A 161 -6.21 -23.06 10.97
C ARG A 161 -7.01 -22.29 12.01
N TYR A 162 -6.69 -21.01 12.23
CA TYR A 162 -7.43 -20.15 13.15
C TYR A 162 -8.90 -20.05 12.73
N ILE A 163 -9.18 -19.70 11.47
CA ILE A 163 -10.54 -19.57 10.96
C ILE A 163 -11.33 -20.88 11.11
N LYS A 164 -10.68 -22.03 10.87
CA LYS A 164 -11.29 -23.34 11.04
C LYS A 164 -11.68 -23.62 12.50
N GLU A 165 -10.87 -23.19 13.47
CA GLU A 165 -11.17 -23.37 14.90
C GLU A 165 -12.45 -22.62 15.32
N TYR A 166 -12.75 -21.51 14.65
CA TYR A 166 -13.99 -20.76 14.82
C TYR A 166 -15.10 -21.19 13.84
N ASP A 167 -15.07 -22.44 13.36
CA ASP A 167 -16.03 -23.03 12.40
C ASP A 167 -16.32 -22.13 11.17
N TYR A 168 -15.31 -21.37 10.72
CA TYR A 168 -15.39 -20.46 9.58
C TYR A 168 -16.39 -19.30 9.73
N THR A 169 -16.80 -18.95 10.96
CA THR A 169 -17.85 -17.95 11.22
C THR A 169 -17.30 -16.58 11.67
N LEU A 170 -16.03 -16.29 11.42
CA LEU A 170 -15.48 -14.97 11.75
C LEU A 170 -16.18 -13.87 10.95
N SER A 171 -16.59 -12.81 11.63
CA SER A 171 -17.08 -11.58 11.02
C SER A 171 -15.98 -10.88 10.21
N GLY A 172 -16.36 -9.94 9.36
CA GLY A 172 -15.41 -9.13 8.61
C GLY A 172 -14.42 -8.38 9.51
N ALA A 173 -14.89 -7.80 10.61
CA ALA A 173 -14.03 -7.14 11.60
C ALA A 173 -13.04 -8.10 12.27
N GLU A 174 -13.48 -9.30 12.65
CA GLU A 174 -12.60 -10.33 13.22
C GLU A 174 -11.55 -10.80 12.21
N ASN A 175 -11.93 -10.97 10.94
CA ASN A 175 -10.98 -11.28 9.88
C ASN A 175 -9.93 -10.17 9.70
N ARG A 176 -10.32 -8.89 9.73
CA ARG A 176 -9.37 -7.76 9.68
C ARG A 176 -8.42 -7.75 10.87
N ASN A 177 -8.92 -8.03 12.07
CA ASN A 177 -8.09 -8.13 13.26
C ASN A 177 -7.08 -9.29 13.16
N LEU A 178 -7.53 -10.46 12.69
CA LEU A 178 -6.68 -11.62 12.45
C LEU A 178 -5.59 -11.32 11.43
N ILE A 179 -5.95 -10.64 10.33
CA ILE A 179 -4.99 -10.20 9.29
C ILE A 179 -3.93 -9.31 9.92
N ASN A 180 -4.31 -8.34 10.75
CA ASN A 180 -3.35 -7.48 11.43
C ASN A 180 -2.44 -8.29 12.38
N GLN A 181 -3.00 -9.22 13.16
CA GLN A 181 -2.25 -10.03 14.13
C GLN A 181 -1.25 -10.99 13.48
N ILE A 182 -1.56 -11.54 12.30
CA ILE A 182 -0.70 -12.51 11.61
C ILE A 182 0.24 -11.83 10.60
N PHE A 183 -0.29 -10.91 9.79
CA PHE A 183 0.42 -10.32 8.66
C PHE A 183 0.97 -8.93 8.96
N GLY A 184 0.51 -8.26 10.03
CA GLY A 184 0.87 -6.87 10.32
C GLY A 184 0.22 -5.86 9.37
N VAL A 185 -0.87 -6.25 8.70
CA VAL A 185 -1.57 -5.40 7.72
C VAL A 185 -2.81 -4.77 8.36
N ASN A 186 -2.74 -3.45 8.60
CA ASN A 186 -3.83 -2.70 9.23
C ASN A 186 -4.87 -2.22 8.21
N LEU A 187 -5.79 -3.10 7.81
CA LEU A 187 -6.83 -2.79 6.82
C LEU A 187 -7.79 -1.66 7.25
N ASN A 188 -8.07 -1.53 8.55
CA ASN A 188 -8.87 -0.42 9.07
C ASN A 188 -8.15 0.92 8.84
N GLY A 189 -6.86 0.97 9.18
CA GLY A 189 -6.02 2.15 8.94
C GLY A 189 -5.93 2.48 7.44
N ILE A 190 -5.70 1.48 6.60
CA ILE A 190 -5.61 1.63 5.15
C ILE A 190 -6.92 2.18 4.56
N SER A 191 -8.07 1.67 4.98
CA SER A 191 -9.37 2.20 4.54
C SER A 191 -9.60 3.63 5.01
N GLY A 192 -9.13 3.99 6.21
CA GLY A 192 -9.21 5.37 6.71
C GLY A 192 -8.30 6.36 5.98
N LEU A 193 -7.31 5.86 5.23
CA LEU A 193 -6.43 6.67 4.39
C LEU A 193 -7.00 6.91 2.99
N GLU A 194 -8.15 6.32 2.65
CA GLU A 194 -8.81 6.63 1.39
C GLU A 194 -9.17 8.12 1.35
N ARG A 195 -8.78 8.80 0.25
CA ARG A 195 -8.93 10.25 0.08
C ARG A 195 -8.13 11.11 1.05
N ALA A 196 -7.17 10.51 1.76
CA ALA A 196 -6.22 11.25 2.57
C ALA A 196 -5.17 12.00 1.73
N GLN A 197 -5.19 11.84 0.40
CA GLN A 197 -4.23 12.40 -0.54
C GLN A 197 -2.78 12.00 -0.22
N LEU A 198 -2.60 10.77 0.24
CA LEU A 198 -1.31 10.19 0.61
C LEU A 198 -1.20 8.80 -0.02
N ALA A 199 -0.25 8.66 -0.93
CA ALA A 199 0.14 7.37 -1.47
C ALA A 199 1.10 6.68 -0.49
N ILE A 200 0.93 5.38 -0.31
CA ILE A 200 1.80 4.55 0.53
C ILE A 200 2.28 3.35 -0.28
N SER A 201 3.60 3.26 -0.44
CA SER A 201 4.30 2.08 -0.94
C SER A 201 5.04 1.42 0.22
N SER A 202 4.87 0.13 0.38
CA SER A 202 5.62 -0.64 1.38
C SER A 202 5.98 -2.00 0.81
N LYS A 203 7.24 -2.39 0.98
CA LYS A 203 7.74 -3.71 0.55
C LYS A 203 7.51 -3.99 -0.95
N GLY A 204 7.64 -2.94 -1.77
CA GLY A 204 7.45 -3.02 -3.22
C GLY A 204 5.99 -3.20 -3.65
N GLN A 205 5.03 -2.97 -2.75
CA GLN A 205 3.60 -3.02 -3.05
C GLN A 205 2.94 -1.68 -2.73
N TRP A 206 2.04 -1.24 -3.60
CA TRP A 206 1.15 -0.13 -3.31
C TRP A 206 0.11 -0.57 -2.28
N ILE A 207 0.11 0.10 -1.14
CA ILE A 207 -0.86 -0.12 -0.05
C ILE A 207 -2.05 0.81 -0.23
N VAL A 208 -1.79 2.07 -0.58
CA VAL A 208 -2.77 3.08 -0.98
C VAL A 208 -2.16 3.90 -2.11
N LYS A 209 -2.93 4.16 -3.17
CA LYS A 209 -2.55 5.08 -4.24
C LYS A 209 -3.82 5.63 -4.91
N SER A 210 -3.80 6.91 -5.21
CA SER A 210 -4.76 7.67 -6.01
C SER A 210 -3.99 8.62 -6.92
N ASP A 211 -4.60 9.00 -8.05
CA ASP A 211 -4.01 9.98 -8.97
C ASP A 211 -4.07 11.42 -8.41
N THR A 212 -4.75 11.62 -7.28
CA THR A 212 -4.88 12.90 -6.57
C THR A 212 -4.11 12.94 -5.24
N ASP A 213 -3.23 11.96 -5.00
CA ASP A 213 -2.37 11.98 -3.83
C ASP A 213 -1.35 13.09 -3.96
N LEU A 214 -1.03 13.78 -2.87
CA LEU A 214 -0.08 14.91 -2.82
C LEU A 214 1.34 14.44 -2.50
N PHE A 215 1.44 13.45 -1.62
CA PHE A 215 2.71 12.91 -1.16
C PHE A 215 2.75 11.39 -1.34
N ILE A 216 3.95 10.86 -1.51
CA ILE A 216 4.26 9.43 -1.42
C ILE A 216 5.05 9.21 -0.13
N LEU A 217 4.62 8.24 0.68
CA LEU A 217 5.42 7.60 1.71
C LEU A 217 5.84 6.23 1.22
N GLU A 218 7.15 5.98 1.18
CA GLU A 218 7.72 4.72 0.71
C GLU A 218 8.60 4.10 1.79
N SER A 219 8.37 2.84 2.13
CA SER A 219 9.26 2.06 3.01
C SER A 219 10.05 1.01 2.23
N SER A 220 11.30 0.77 2.64
CA SER A 220 12.10 -0.33 2.09
C SER A 220 11.52 -1.70 2.42
N LEU A 221 12.01 -2.73 1.72
CA LEU A 221 11.58 -4.13 1.87
C LEU A 221 11.71 -4.63 3.32
N ASP A 222 12.72 -4.18 4.03
CA ASP A 222 13.03 -4.59 5.41
C ASP A 222 12.43 -3.64 6.47
N ASP A 223 11.65 -2.63 6.05
CA ASP A 223 11.10 -1.55 6.88
C ASP A 223 12.17 -0.81 7.69
N VAL A 224 13.41 -0.72 7.20
CA VAL A 224 14.54 -0.06 7.90
C VAL A 224 14.61 1.44 7.59
N ASP A 225 14.10 1.83 6.42
CA ASP A 225 14.09 3.21 5.97
C ASP A 225 12.74 3.61 5.37
N VAL A 226 12.51 4.93 5.38
CA VAL A 226 11.29 5.59 4.92
C VAL A 226 11.67 6.84 4.14
N SER A 227 11.07 6.99 2.96
CA SER A 227 11.17 8.19 2.13
C SER A 227 9.82 8.87 2.02
N VAL A 228 9.81 10.21 2.02
CA VAL A 228 8.62 11.02 1.75
C VAL A 228 8.98 12.04 0.67
N TYR A 229 8.15 12.13 -0.37
CA TYR A 229 8.33 13.05 -1.49
C TYR A 229 6.99 13.41 -2.14
N VAL A 230 6.99 14.44 -2.99
CA VAL A 230 5.77 14.92 -3.67
C VAL A 230 5.39 14.06 -4.88
N THR A 231 4.12 14.08 -5.26
CA THR A 231 3.62 13.46 -6.49
C THR A 231 3.58 14.45 -7.65
N PRO A 232 3.37 13.98 -8.90
CA PRO A 232 3.04 14.86 -10.02
C PRO A 232 1.77 15.70 -9.80
N TYR A 233 0.79 15.17 -9.06
CA TYR A 233 -0.44 15.91 -8.77
C TYR A 233 -0.19 17.11 -7.84
N PHE A 234 0.73 16.97 -6.88
CA PHE A 234 1.14 18.10 -6.04
C PHE A 234 1.75 19.24 -6.88
N GLU A 235 2.63 18.90 -7.83
CA GLU A 235 3.21 19.89 -8.74
C GLU A 235 2.15 20.54 -9.63
N GLN A 236 1.19 19.76 -10.15
CA GLN A 236 0.06 20.29 -10.89
C GLN A 236 -0.78 21.27 -10.06
N LEU A 237 -1.01 20.95 -8.78
CA LEU A 237 -1.84 21.76 -7.88
C LEU A 237 -1.14 23.03 -7.42
N THR A 238 0.16 22.95 -7.12
CA THR A 238 0.90 24.01 -6.43
C THR A 238 1.86 24.78 -7.34
N GLY A 239 2.19 24.23 -8.52
CA GLY A 239 3.24 24.72 -9.40
C GLY A 239 4.67 24.46 -8.88
N SER A 240 4.83 23.63 -7.86
CA SER A 240 6.12 23.34 -7.22
C SER A 240 6.37 21.85 -7.09
N SER A 241 7.60 21.42 -7.34
CA SER A 241 8.09 20.07 -7.03
C SER A 241 8.75 19.98 -5.65
N GLU A 242 8.74 21.05 -4.86
CA GLU A 242 9.36 21.10 -3.54
C GLU A 242 8.42 20.65 -2.43
N LEU A 243 8.95 19.95 -1.42
CA LEU A 243 8.18 19.61 -0.23
C LEU A 243 7.80 20.87 0.55
N PRO A 244 6.59 20.92 1.16
CA PRO A 244 6.16 22.06 1.97
C PRO A 244 7.13 22.27 3.14
N LYS A 245 7.54 23.52 3.39
CA LYS A 245 8.48 23.86 4.47
C LYS A 245 8.01 23.34 5.84
N SER A 246 6.70 23.43 6.10
CA SER A 246 6.08 22.92 7.32
C SER A 246 6.27 21.41 7.50
N LEU A 247 6.21 20.64 6.40
CA LEU A 247 6.41 19.19 6.41
C LEU A 247 7.89 18.85 6.64
N VAL A 248 8.79 19.58 5.96
CA VAL A 248 10.24 19.45 6.15
C VAL A 248 10.63 19.71 7.60
N GLU A 249 10.20 20.83 8.19
CA GLU A 249 10.48 21.17 9.59
C GLU A 249 9.96 20.12 10.57
N LYS A 250 8.71 19.67 10.41
CA LYS A 250 8.10 18.68 11.32
C LYS A 250 8.81 17.33 11.24
N LEU A 251 9.09 16.82 10.05
CA LEU A 251 9.73 15.51 9.90
C LEU A 251 11.23 15.54 10.22
N THR A 252 11.94 16.64 9.93
CA THR A 252 13.34 16.79 10.38
C THR A 252 13.43 16.83 11.91
N GLY A 253 12.47 17.47 12.59
CA GLY A 253 12.31 17.40 14.05
C GLY A 253 12.07 15.98 14.59
N MET A 254 11.65 15.03 13.75
CA MET A 254 11.49 13.62 14.07
C MET A 254 12.70 12.74 13.69
N GLY A 255 13.78 13.35 13.17
CA GLY A 255 15.00 12.65 12.77
C GLY A 255 15.11 12.32 11.28
N PHE A 256 14.21 12.82 10.43
CA PHE A 256 14.40 12.74 8.98
C PHE A 256 15.52 13.69 8.53
N THR A 257 16.22 13.31 7.47
CA THR A 257 17.15 14.17 6.75
C THR A 257 16.50 14.61 5.45
N TYR A 258 16.51 15.92 5.19
CA TYR A 258 16.06 16.45 3.92
C TYR A 258 17.20 16.43 2.90
N ILE A 259 16.97 15.80 1.74
CA ILE A 259 17.93 15.68 0.66
C ILE A 259 17.48 16.61 -0.48
N GLU A 260 17.94 17.86 -0.44
CA GLU A 260 17.55 18.93 -1.37
C GLU A 260 17.74 18.55 -2.84
N GLU A 261 18.82 17.85 -3.19
CA GLU A 261 19.11 17.44 -4.58
C GLU A 261 18.00 16.57 -5.19
N SER A 262 17.29 15.80 -4.35
CA SER A 262 16.24 14.88 -4.77
C SER A 262 14.85 15.27 -4.26
N GLN A 263 14.73 16.34 -3.47
CA GLN A 263 13.49 16.77 -2.82
C GLN A 263 12.83 15.66 -1.98
N VAL A 264 13.64 14.85 -1.29
CA VAL A 264 13.18 13.71 -0.47
C VAL A 264 13.46 13.97 1.01
N LEU A 265 12.47 13.71 1.86
CA LEU A 265 12.69 13.50 3.30
C LEU A 265 12.97 12.02 3.54
N TYR A 266 14.16 11.72 4.02
CA TYR A 266 14.64 10.35 4.22
C TYR A 266 14.91 10.07 5.70
N TYR A 267 14.41 8.94 6.19
CA TYR A 267 14.72 8.41 7.51
C TYR A 267 15.28 7.00 7.39
N LYS A 268 16.27 6.69 8.20
CA LYS A 268 16.78 5.34 8.40
C LYS A 268 16.96 5.11 9.88
N ASP A 269 16.50 3.97 10.38
CA ASP A 269 16.76 3.60 11.76
C ASP A 269 18.29 3.53 12.01
N PRO A 270 18.83 4.24 13.01
CA PRO A 270 20.27 4.33 13.22
C PRO A 270 20.90 3.00 13.63
N ASN A 271 20.11 2.06 14.14
CA ASN A 271 20.55 0.72 14.52
C ASN A 271 20.32 -0.31 13.40
N GLY A 272 19.77 0.11 12.26
CA GLY A 272 19.40 -0.77 11.15
C GLY A 272 18.23 -1.70 11.47
N GLN A 273 17.42 -1.37 12.48
CA GLN A 273 16.24 -2.14 12.86
C GLN A 273 15.01 -1.68 12.07
N SER A 274 13.98 -2.53 12.01
CA SER A 274 12.70 -2.12 11.43
C SER A 274 12.10 -0.98 12.25
N VAL A 275 11.59 0.04 11.55
CA VAL A 275 11.00 1.22 12.18
C VAL A 275 9.80 0.80 13.06
N PRO A 276 9.76 1.21 14.34
CA PRO A 276 8.66 0.85 15.23
C PRO A 276 7.30 1.41 14.78
N ASP A 277 6.22 0.66 14.96
CA ASP A 277 4.88 1.06 14.52
C ASP A 277 4.39 2.36 15.17
N ALA A 278 4.75 2.61 16.44
CA ALA A 278 4.44 3.87 17.11
C ALA A 278 5.10 5.08 16.43
N PHE A 279 6.30 4.89 15.88
CA PHE A 279 6.97 5.93 15.10
C PHE A 279 6.32 6.09 13.72
N LYS A 280 6.02 4.99 13.02
CA LYS A 280 5.27 5.02 11.75
C LYS A 280 3.94 5.77 11.90
N GLY A 281 3.20 5.51 12.98
CA GLY A 281 1.96 6.20 13.30
C GLY A 281 2.13 7.71 13.49
N LYS A 282 3.21 8.15 14.15
CA LYS A 282 3.54 9.58 14.28
C LYS A 282 3.88 10.21 12.92
N VAL A 283 4.68 9.54 12.09
CA VAL A 283 5.05 10.03 10.75
C VAL A 283 3.80 10.22 9.89
N LEU A 284 2.94 9.21 9.83
CA LEU A 284 1.67 9.28 9.11
C LEU A 284 0.79 10.42 9.64
N GLY A 285 0.62 10.52 10.97
CA GLY A 285 -0.16 11.59 11.58
C GLY A 285 0.37 12.99 11.23
N THR A 286 1.68 13.19 11.18
CA THR A 286 2.33 14.44 10.78
C THR A 286 2.03 14.80 9.33
N ILE A 287 2.18 13.85 8.40
CA ILE A 287 1.92 14.07 6.97
C ILE A 287 0.44 14.39 6.75
N LEU A 288 -0.46 13.59 7.33
CA LEU A 288 -1.90 13.83 7.26
C LEU A 288 -2.30 15.18 7.87
N GLY A 289 -1.63 15.57 8.95
CA GLY A 289 -1.82 16.89 9.56
C GLY A 289 -1.45 18.03 8.61
N VAL A 290 -0.38 17.91 7.84
CA VAL A 290 -0.02 18.91 6.81
C VAL A 290 -1.06 18.93 5.69
N ILE A 291 -1.43 17.76 5.15
CA ILE A 291 -2.46 17.68 4.10
C ILE A 291 -3.75 18.36 4.55
N ASN A 292 -4.26 18.00 5.73
CA ASN A 292 -5.53 18.51 6.24
C ASN A 292 -5.51 20.02 6.53
N ASN A 293 -4.36 20.59 6.90
CA ASN A 293 -4.26 22.00 7.28
C ASN A 293 -3.92 22.93 6.10
N GLU A 294 -3.24 22.43 5.08
CA GLU A 294 -2.65 23.28 4.03
C GLU A 294 -3.24 23.02 2.64
N TYR A 295 -3.82 21.84 2.41
CA TYR A 295 -4.23 21.41 1.06
C TYR A 295 -5.68 20.93 0.96
N LYS A 296 -6.33 20.67 2.10
CA LYS A 296 -7.71 20.22 2.11
C LYS A 296 -8.65 21.43 2.07
N ASN A 297 -9.48 21.47 1.03
CA ASN A 297 -10.65 22.34 0.94
C ASN A 297 -11.89 21.61 1.47
#